data_AF-F5IZL1-F1
#
_entry.id   AF-F5IZL1-F1
#
_cell.length_a   1.000
_cell.length_b   1.000
_cell.length_c   1.000
_cell.angle_alpha   90.00
_cell.angle_beta   90.00
_cell.angle_gamma   90.00
#
_symmetry.space_group_name_H-M   'P 1'
#
loop_
_entity.id
_entity.type
_entity.pdbx_description
1 polymer ?
#
loop_
_entity_poly.entity_id
_entity_poly.type
_entity_poly.pdbx_seq_one_letter_code
_entity_poly.pdbx_strand_id
1 'polypeptide(L)' 'MTPKHFTKDHWYSARYESGFSIIFQVVDPDGENFTLCRKDGVIVNSIPSGYEEIISYGIVEPEYEYL' A
#
# COMPACT_ATOMS: atom_id res chain seq x y z
N MET A 1 8.10 -11.85 7.14
CA MET A 1 7.00 -11.01 7.70
C MET A 1 5.72 -11.43 7.00
N THR A 2 4.75 -11.97 7.72
CA THR A 2 3.43 -12.33 7.18
C THR A 2 2.75 -11.06 6.67
N PRO A 3 2.14 -11.04 5.48
CA PRO A 3 1.39 -9.87 5.03
C PRO A 3 0.31 -9.59 6.07
N LYS A 4 0.39 -8.41 6.69
CA LYS A 4 -0.67 -7.90 7.57
C LYS A 4 -1.97 -7.95 6.76
N HIS A 5 -3.05 -8.42 7.37
CA HIS A 5 -4.37 -8.45 6.74
C HIS A 5 -4.70 -7.05 6.18
N PHE A 6 -4.67 -6.93 4.86
CA PHE A 6 -5.09 -5.71 4.18
C PHE A 6 -6.61 -5.60 4.28
N THR A 7 -7.10 -4.41 4.59
CA THR A 7 -8.55 -4.14 4.66
C THR A 7 -8.98 -3.48 3.36
N LYS A 8 -10.04 -4.01 2.74
CA LYS A 8 -10.61 -3.43 1.53
C LYS A 8 -10.96 -1.95 1.72
N ASP A 9 -10.76 -1.16 0.68
CA ASP A 9 -11.01 0.28 0.59
C ASP A 9 -10.11 1.13 1.52
N HIS A 10 -9.17 0.53 2.24
CA HIS A 10 -8.20 1.25 3.06
C HIS A 10 -6.94 1.61 2.28
N TRP A 11 -6.36 2.75 2.66
CA TRP A 11 -5.10 3.27 2.17
C TRP A 11 -3.94 2.86 3.05
N TYR A 12 -2.84 2.56 2.39
CA TYR A 12 -1.58 2.19 3.00
C TYR A 12 -0.42 2.83 2.26
N SER A 13 0.74 2.91 2.92
CA SER A 13 2.02 3.16 2.25
C SER A 13 3.02 2.07 2.57
N ALA A 14 3.78 1.68 1.55
CA ALA A 14 4.99 0.88 1.71
C ALA A 14 6.18 1.82 1.68
N ARG A 15 6.93 1.91 2.78
CA ARG A 15 8.09 2.77 2.93
C ARG A 15 9.39 1.98 2.73
N TYR A 16 10.31 2.55 1.98
CA TYR A 16 11.62 1.98 1.67
C TYR A 16 12.72 2.76 2.41
N GLU A 17 13.88 2.12 2.61
CA GLU A 17 15.04 2.69 3.31
C GLU A 17 15.47 4.07 2.77
N SER A 18 15.29 4.30 1.46
CA SER A 18 15.60 5.58 0.81
C SER A 18 14.67 6.74 1.18
N GLY A 19 13.65 6.51 2.01
CA GLY A 19 12.57 7.46 2.29
C GLY A 19 11.47 7.48 1.23
N PHE A 20 11.66 6.78 0.11
CA PHE A 20 10.64 6.59 -0.89
C PHE A 20 9.44 5.82 -0.34
N SER A 21 8.23 6.21 -0.73
CA SER A 21 6.99 5.54 -0.31
C SER A 21 6.06 5.33 -1.48
N ILE A 22 5.47 4.13 -1.56
CA ILE A 22 4.40 3.83 -2.52
C ILE A 22 3.08 3.85 -1.74
N ILE A 23 2.19 4.77 -2.11
CA ILE A 23 0.83 4.86 -1.56
C ILE A 23 -0.12 4.06 -2.43
N PHE A 24 -0.97 3.25 -1.79
CA PHE A 24 -1.96 2.42 -2.48
C PHE A 24 -3.21 2.22 -1.63
N GLN A 25 -4.36 2.09 -2.30
CA GLN A 25 -5.62 1.63 -1.76
C GLN A 25 -5.79 0.13 -2.05
N VAL A 26 -6.34 -0.60 -1.09
CA VAL A 26 -6.67 -2.02 -1.28
C VAL A 26 -8.02 -2.13 -1.98
N VAL A 27 -8.03 -2.69 -3.19
CA VAL A 27 -9.26 -2.90 -3.97
C VAL A 27 -9.85 -4.27 -3.65
N ASP A 28 -8.98 -5.28 -3.58
CA ASP A 28 -9.35 -6.64 -3.27
C ASP A 28 -8.31 -7.26 -2.32
N PRO A 29 -8.66 -7.61 -1.08
CA PRO A 29 -7.73 -8.21 -0.13
C PRO A 29 -7.61 -9.75 -0.26
N ASP A 30 -8.24 -10.39 -1.26
CA ASP A 30 -8.34 -11.86 -1.30
C ASP A 30 -6.95 -12.56 -1.30
N GLY A 31 -6.83 -13.58 -0.46
CA GLY A 31 -5.57 -13.95 0.20
C GLY A 31 -4.43 -14.42 -0.71
N GLU A 32 -4.73 -15.00 -1.86
CA GLU A 32 -3.70 -15.45 -2.83
C GLU A 32 -3.36 -14.38 -3.88
N ASN A 33 -4.26 -13.43 -4.14
CA ASN A 33 -4.09 -12.38 -5.15
C ASN A 33 -4.73 -11.08 -4.64
N PHE A 34 -3.97 -10.28 -3.91
CA PHE A 34 -4.45 -8.97 -3.48
C PHE A 34 -4.33 -7.97 -4.64
N THR A 35 -5.39 -7.19 -4.89
CA THR A 35 -5.40 -6.13 -5.89
C THR A 35 -5.29 -4.78 -5.19
N LEU A 36 -4.30 -3.99 -5.60
CA LEU A 36 -4.05 -2.64 -5.09
C LEU A 36 -4.22 -1.62 -6.20
N CYS A 37 -4.76 -0.46 -5.85
CA CYS A 37 -4.74 0.73 -6.68
C CYS A 37 -3.71 1.69 -6.11
N ARG A 38 -2.61 1.91 -6.82
CA ARG A 38 -1.65 2.95 -6.43
C ARG A 38 -2.31 4.33 -6.55
N LYS A 39 -1.81 5.28 -5.79
CA LYS A 39 -2.29 6.67 -5.82
C LYS A 39 -2.18 7.33 -7.20
N ASP A 40 -1.25 6.88 -8.05
CA ASP A 40 -1.12 7.32 -9.45
C ASP A 40 -2.13 6.65 -10.41
N GLY A 41 -3.06 5.86 -9.90
CA GLY A 41 -4.10 5.17 -10.67
C GLY A 41 -3.67 3.83 -11.27
N VAL A 42 -2.44 3.39 -11.04
CA VAL A 42 -1.95 2.10 -11.55
C VAL A 42 -2.45 0.95 -10.67
N ILE A 43 -3.12 -0.02 -11.30
CA ILE A 43 -3.53 -1.27 -10.62
C ILE A 43 -2.34 -2.24 -10.59
N VAL A 44 -2.02 -2.76 -9.42
CA VAL A 44 -0.95 -3.74 -9.20
C VAL A 44 -1.44 -4.89 -8.34
N ASN A 45 -0.91 -6.09 -8.60
CA ASN A 45 -1.23 -7.30 -7.83
C ASN A 45 -0.15 -7.63 -6.79
N SER A 46 0.84 -6.75 -6.63
CA SER A 46 1.92 -6.90 -5.66
C SER A 46 2.58 -5.56 -5.35
N ILE A 47 3.16 -5.48 -4.15
CA ILE A 47 4.04 -4.39 -3.74
C ILE A 47 5.49 -4.83 -4.03
N PRO A 48 6.34 -4.00 -4.63
CA PRO A 48 7.76 -4.33 -4.79
C PRO A 48 8.40 -4.68 -3.44
N SER A 49 9.18 -5.76 -3.41
CA SER A 49 9.90 -6.18 -2.21
C SER A 49 10.95 -5.13 -1.78
N GLY A 50 11.39 -5.21 -0.53
CA GLY A 50 12.39 -4.28 0.03
C GLY A 50 11.80 -3.08 0.78
N TYR A 51 10.49 -3.06 1.02
CA TYR A 51 9.91 -2.11 1.97
C TYR A 51 10.29 -2.50 3.41
N GLU A 52 10.56 -1.51 4.24
CA GLU A 52 10.88 -1.69 5.67
C GLU A 52 9.61 -1.73 6.53
N GLU A 53 8.62 -0.90 6.17
CA GLU A 53 7.36 -0.79 6.91
C GLU A 53 6.14 -0.60 6.00
N ILE A 54 4.99 -1.06 6.50
CA ILE A 54 3.67 -0.77 5.95
C ILE A 54 2.90 0.07 6.97
N ILE A 55 2.51 1.28 6.56
CA ILE A 55 1.72 2.23 7.34
C ILE A 55 0.27 2.16 6.86
N SER A 56 -0.70 2.16 7.78
CA SER A 56 -2.13 2.18 7.48
C SER A 56 -2.70 3.57 7.75
N TYR A 57 -3.37 4.15 6.76
CA TYR A 57 -4.07 5.44 6.88
C TYR A 57 -5.59 5.28 7.04
N GLY A 58 -6.11 4.05 6.93
CA GLY A 58 -7.54 3.78 7.04
C GLY A 58 -8.27 4.17 5.76
N ILE A 59 -9.51 4.65 5.87
CA ILE A 59 -10.33 5.01 4.69
C ILE A 59 -9.96 6.37 4.06
N VAL A 60 -9.04 7.11 4.66
CA VAL A 60 -8.64 8.45 4.20
C VAL A 60 -7.45 8.32 3.26
N GLU A 61 -7.58 8.90 2.07
CA GLU A 61 -6.46 9.01 1.14
C GLU A 61 -5.37 9.91 1.74
N PRO A 62 -4.14 9.41 1.96
CA PRO A 62 -3.07 10.22 2.50
C PRO A 62 -2.58 11.20 1.44
N GLU A 63 -2.30 12.44 1.84
CA GLU A 63 -1.59 13.39 0.98
C GLU A 63 -0.16 12.89 0.74
N TYR A 64 0.46 13.27 -0.39
CA TYR A 64 1.88 12.97 -0.56
C TYR A 64 2.63 13.78 0.49
N GLU A 65 3.17 13.12 1.52
CA GLU A 65 4.18 13.74 2.35
C GLU A 65 5.43 13.91 1.48
N TYR A 66 5.63 15.13 0.97
CA TYR A 66 6.92 15.57 0.48
C TYR A 66 7.87 15.61 1.69
N LEU A 67 8.49 14.48 2.01
CA LEU A 67 9.65 14.43 2.91
C LEU A 67 10.93 14.66 2.11
#